data_AF-A0A945F3M4-F1
#
_entry.id   AF-A0A945F3M4-F1
#
_cell.length_a   1.000
_cell.length_b   1.000
_cell.length_c   1.000
_cell.angle_alpha   90.00
_cell.angle_beta   90.00
_cell.angle_gamma   90.00
#
_symmetry.space_group_name_H-M   'P 1'
#
loop_
_entity.id
_entity.type
_entity.pdbx_description
1 polymer ?
#
loop_
_entity_poly.entity_id
_entity_poly.type
_entity_poly.pdbx_seq_one_letter_code
_entity_poly.pdbx_strand_id
1 'polypeptide(L)'
;MEQLNTVPKGFNNNIIWNVTHALVTQQSIMYTLSGVKPLVPKSWIDGYRKGTKPEGAVSQEFVDAVDAALMSTMEQLKKDIEAGIFKNYQPYTTSTKMELNSFATAFPFVLFHDGVHIGSVLALAKLV
;
A
#
# COMPACT_ATOMS: atom_id res chain seq x y z
N MET A 1 15.80 6.64 10.96
CA MET A 1 14.69 7.60 10.95
C MET A 1 14.85 8.73 9.95
N GLU A 2 16.00 9.39 9.85
CA GLU A 2 16.23 10.48 8.88
C GLU A 2 15.96 10.04 7.44
N GLN A 3 16.62 8.97 6.98
CA GLN A 3 16.47 8.43 5.62
C GLN A 3 15.01 8.11 5.24
N LEU A 4 14.21 7.63 6.20
CA LEU A 4 12.80 7.29 5.97
C LEU A 4 11.94 8.53 5.69
N ASN A 5 12.26 9.63 6.37
CA ASN A 5 11.47 10.85 6.36
C ASN A 5 11.92 11.86 5.30
N THR A 6 13.17 11.80 4.85
CA THR A 6 13.72 12.74 3.88
C THR A 6 13.01 12.64 2.53
N VAL A 7 12.49 13.77 2.05
CA VAL A 7 11.99 13.95 0.68
C VAL A 7 13.14 14.52 -0.14
N PRO A 8 13.74 13.77 -1.09
CA PRO A 8 14.85 14.29 -1.88
C PRO A 8 14.43 15.46 -2.79
N LYS A 9 15.38 16.32 -3.15
CA LYS A 9 15.11 17.47 -4.03
C LYS A 9 14.52 17.00 -5.37
N GLY A 10 13.38 17.59 -5.76
CA GLY A 10 12.67 17.24 -6.99
C GLY A 10 11.65 16.10 -6.85
N PHE A 11 11.54 15.50 -5.67
CA PHE A 11 10.53 14.48 -5.34
C PHE A 11 9.43 15.08 -4.46
N ASN A 12 8.28 14.41 -4.44
CA ASN A 12 7.13 14.75 -3.61
C ASN A 12 6.72 13.61 -2.65
N ASN A 13 7.59 12.61 -2.49
CA ASN A 13 7.43 11.46 -1.61
C ASN A 13 8.76 11.07 -0.97
N ASN A 14 8.71 10.18 0.01
CA ASN A 14 9.87 9.62 0.71
C ASN A 14 9.72 8.09 0.87
N ILE A 15 10.69 7.45 1.51
CA ILE A 15 10.70 5.98 1.66
C ILE A 15 9.48 5.50 2.45
N ILE A 16 9.20 6.09 3.63
CA ILE A 16 8.09 5.61 4.47
C ILE A 16 6.73 5.81 3.80
N TRP A 17 6.57 6.86 3.00
CA TRP A 17 5.35 7.05 2.22
C TRP A 17 5.19 5.97 1.16
N ASN A 18 6.25 5.59 0.45
CA ASN A 18 6.15 4.52 -0.56
C ASN A 18 5.83 3.16 0.07
N VAL A 19 6.44 2.83 1.21
CA VAL A 19 6.16 1.59 1.95
C VAL A 19 4.71 1.55 2.44
N THR A 20 4.26 2.64 3.08
CA THR A 20 2.90 2.71 3.60
C THR A 20 1.87 2.76 2.46
N HIS A 21 2.19 3.42 1.35
CA HIS A 21 1.36 3.47 0.15
C HIS A 21 1.12 2.07 -0.44
N ALA A 22 2.17 1.24 -0.54
CA ALA A 22 2.05 -0.15 -0.97
C ALA A 22 1.06 -0.93 -0.09
N LEU A 23 1.26 -0.88 1.23
CA LEU A 23 0.38 -1.51 2.22
C LEU A 23 -1.09 -1.07 2.07
N VAL A 24 -1.36 0.23 2.06
CA VAL A 24 -2.76 0.73 2.02
C VAL A 24 -3.42 0.53 0.66
N THR A 25 -2.64 0.52 -0.43
CA THR A 25 -3.16 0.21 -1.76
C THR A 25 -3.58 -1.25 -1.84
N GLN A 26 -2.78 -2.18 -1.32
CA GLN A 26 -3.18 -3.59 -1.23
C GLN A 26 -4.51 -3.75 -0.46
N GLN A 27 -4.63 -3.09 0.69
CA GLN A 27 -5.84 -3.12 1.52
C GLN A 27 -7.05 -2.47 0.82
N SER A 28 -6.84 -1.41 0.04
CA SER A 28 -7.91 -0.76 -0.73
C SER A 28 -8.37 -1.63 -1.89
N ILE A 29 -7.42 -2.13 -2.68
CA ILE A 29 -7.70 -2.84 -3.93
C ILE A 29 -8.21 -4.26 -3.67
N MET A 30 -7.67 -4.97 -2.68
CA MET A 30 -8.06 -6.36 -2.43
C MET A 30 -9.20 -6.49 -1.42
N TYR A 31 -9.23 -5.69 -0.35
CA TYR A 31 -10.27 -5.78 0.67
C TYR A 31 -11.44 -4.84 0.38
N THR A 32 -11.18 -3.52 0.31
CA THR A 32 -12.26 -2.52 0.19
C THR A 32 -13.10 -2.73 -1.07
N LEU A 33 -12.46 -2.91 -2.23
CA LEU A 33 -13.20 -3.18 -3.47
C LEU A 33 -13.92 -4.53 -3.45
N SER A 34 -13.46 -5.49 -2.66
CA SER A 34 -14.19 -6.76 -2.48
C SER A 34 -15.36 -6.67 -1.49
N GLY A 35 -15.60 -5.50 -0.90
CA GLY A 35 -16.59 -5.33 0.18
C GLY A 35 -16.15 -5.93 1.51
N VAL A 36 -14.87 -6.22 1.68
CA VAL A 36 -14.27 -6.75 2.91
C VAL A 36 -13.62 -5.59 3.67
N LYS A 37 -13.75 -5.58 5.00
CA LYS A 37 -13.14 -4.55 5.85
C LYS A 37 -11.60 -4.64 5.78
N PRO A 38 -10.89 -3.54 5.49
CA PRO A 38 -9.43 -3.48 5.61
C PRO A 38 -8.93 -3.79 7.02
N LEU A 39 -7.71 -4.32 7.08
CA LEU A 39 -7.00 -4.68 8.31
C LEU A 39 -6.22 -3.49 8.90
N VAL A 40 -6.06 -2.41 8.14
CA VAL A 40 -5.35 -1.19 8.55
C VAL A 40 -6.33 -0.06 8.91
N PRO A 41 -5.93 0.90 9.76
CA PRO A 41 -6.76 2.05 10.08
C PRO A 41 -7.15 2.86 8.85
N LYS A 42 -8.39 3.37 8.81
CA LYS A 42 -8.86 4.24 7.72
C LYS A 42 -7.98 5.49 7.55
N SER A 43 -7.46 6.04 8.65
CA SER A 43 -6.55 7.19 8.62
C SER A 43 -5.27 6.92 7.82
N TRP A 44 -4.78 5.68 7.81
CA TRP A 44 -3.62 5.32 7.00
C TRP A 44 -3.99 5.30 5.52
N ILE A 45 -5.13 4.70 5.17
CA ILE A 45 -5.63 4.73 3.78
C ILE A 45 -5.81 6.18 3.30
N ASP A 46 -6.47 7.02 4.10
CA ASP A 46 -6.72 8.41 3.72
C ASP A 46 -5.43 9.22 3.54
N GLY A 47 -4.43 8.99 4.40
CA GLY A 47 -3.16 9.72 4.42
C GLY A 47 -2.10 9.22 3.42
N TYR A 48 -2.21 7.97 2.97
CA TYR A 48 -1.21 7.34 2.08
C TYR A 48 -1.78 6.83 0.76
N ARG A 49 -3.07 7.01 0.47
CA ARG A 49 -3.62 6.69 -0.86
C ARG A 49 -3.00 7.55 -1.96
N LYS A 50 -3.15 7.10 -3.20
CA LYS A 50 -2.69 7.83 -4.38
C LYS A 50 -3.17 9.30 -4.36
N GLY A 51 -2.25 10.22 -4.65
CA GLY A 51 -2.52 11.67 -4.70
C GLY A 51 -2.18 12.40 -3.39
N THR A 52 -1.87 11.67 -2.32
CA THR A 52 -1.30 12.22 -1.09
C THR A 52 0.22 12.40 -1.20
N LYS A 53 0.82 13.01 -0.17
CA LYS A 53 2.26 13.22 -0.03
C LYS A 53 2.62 13.25 1.47
N PRO A 54 3.90 13.08 1.85
CA PRO A 54 4.33 13.29 3.22
C PRO A 54 3.96 14.70 3.72
N GLU A 55 3.32 14.80 4.87
CA GLU A 55 2.93 16.08 5.50
C GLU A 55 3.88 16.49 6.64
N GLY A 56 4.81 15.61 7.00
CA GLY A 56 5.79 15.83 8.07
C GLY A 56 6.59 14.56 8.34
N ALA A 57 7.51 14.64 9.30
CA ALA A 57 8.23 13.48 9.77
C ALA A 57 7.29 12.56 10.57
N VAL A 58 7.36 11.26 10.32
CA VAL A 58 6.68 10.24 11.13
C VAL A 58 7.54 9.85 12.33
N SER A 59 6.88 9.35 13.37
CA SER A 59 7.54 8.85 14.57
C SER A 59 8.03 7.40 14.39
N GLN A 60 8.89 6.93 15.29
CA GLN A 60 9.36 5.54 15.28
C GLN A 60 8.20 4.57 15.53
N GLU A 61 7.26 4.93 16.42
CA GLU A 61 6.09 4.11 16.73
C GLU A 61 5.20 3.90 15.50
N PHE A 62 5.09 4.90 14.62
CA PHE A 62 4.38 4.74 13.34
C PHE A 62 5.12 3.78 12.40
N VAL A 63 6.45 3.89 12.30
CA VAL A 63 7.26 2.98 11.49
C VAL A 63 7.13 1.54 11.98
N ASP A 64 7.22 1.31 13.29
CA ASP A 64 7.07 -0.01 13.90
C ASP A 64 5.67 -0.59 13.65
N ALA A 65 4.63 0.25 13.72
CA ALA A 65 3.27 -0.17 13.41
C ALA A 65 3.11 -0.56 11.92
N VAL A 66 3.71 0.20 10.99
CA VAL A 66 3.69 -0.14 9.56
C VAL A 66 4.44 -1.43 9.29
N ASP A 67 5.61 -1.63 9.91
CA ASP A 67 6.39 -2.86 9.77
C ASP A 67 5.62 -4.10 10.26
N ALA A 68 5.02 -4.02 11.45
CA ALA A 68 4.16 -5.08 11.96
C ALA A 68 2.93 -5.33 11.06
N ALA A 69 2.35 -4.28 10.49
CA ALA A 69 1.21 -4.38 9.58
C ALA A 69 1.58 -5.08 8.26
N LEU A 70 2.76 -4.82 7.68
CA LEU A 70 3.22 -5.48 6.46
C LEU A 70 3.20 -7.02 6.61
N MET A 71 3.75 -7.53 7.70
CA MET A 71 3.78 -8.97 7.95
C MET A 71 2.39 -9.53 8.30
N SER A 72 1.70 -8.92 9.25
CA SER A 72 0.41 -9.42 9.73
C SER A 72 -0.69 -9.41 8.67
N THR A 73 -0.71 -8.40 7.79
CA THR A 73 -1.71 -8.33 6.71
C THR A 73 -1.49 -9.38 5.63
N MET A 74 -0.24 -9.77 5.37
CA MET A 74 0.08 -10.85 4.43
C MET A 74 -0.32 -12.23 4.98
N GLU A 75 -0.03 -12.48 6.26
CA GLU A 75 -0.46 -13.72 6.92
C GLU A 75 -1.99 -13.84 6.98
N GLN A 76 -2.68 -12.73 7.25
CA GLN A 76 -4.13 -12.72 7.24
C GLN A 76 -4.71 -12.87 5.83
N LEU A 77 -4.10 -12.22 4.82
CA LEU A 77 -4.50 -12.39 3.42
C LEU A 77 -4.49 -13.85 2.98
N LYS A 78 -3.48 -14.62 3.37
CA LYS A 78 -3.41 -16.06 3.06
C LYS A 78 -4.62 -16.81 3.61
N LYS A 79 -4.93 -16.60 4.89
CA LYS A 79 -6.08 -17.23 5.57
C LYS A 79 -7.41 -16.81 4.93
N ASP A 80 -7.53 -15.55 4.55
CA ASP A 80 -8.75 -14.99 3.96
C ASP A 80 -8.99 -15.52 2.53
N ILE A 81 -7.91 -15.75 1.77
CA ILE A 81 -7.97 -16.44 0.47
C ILE A 81 -8.44 -17.89 0.67
N GLU A 82 -7.85 -18.62 1.62
CA GLU A 82 -8.25 -20.01 1.94
C GLU A 82 -9.71 -20.10 2.40
N ALA A 83 -10.17 -19.11 3.17
CA ALA A 83 -11.55 -19.00 3.63
C ALA A 83 -12.54 -18.53 2.53
N GLY A 84 -12.06 -18.11 1.35
CA GLY A 84 -12.88 -17.74 0.22
C GLY A 84 -13.79 -16.52 0.49
N ILE A 85 -13.31 -15.54 1.28
CA ILE A 85 -14.14 -14.40 1.69
C ILE A 85 -14.33 -13.34 0.59
N PHE A 86 -13.45 -13.31 -0.41
CA PHE A 86 -13.46 -12.35 -1.52
C PHE A 86 -14.47 -12.73 -2.61
N LYS A 87 -15.77 -12.67 -2.29
CA LYS A 87 -16.86 -13.15 -3.16
C LYS A 87 -17.41 -12.10 -4.12
N ASN A 88 -17.29 -10.83 -3.75
CA ASN A 88 -17.77 -9.69 -4.53
C ASN A 88 -16.58 -8.82 -4.93
N TYR A 89 -16.77 -7.97 -5.93
CA TYR A 89 -15.77 -6.97 -6.30
C TYR A 89 -16.43 -5.78 -7.00
N GLN A 90 -16.06 -4.57 -6.58
CA GLN A 90 -16.45 -3.31 -7.23
C GLN A 90 -15.46 -3.01 -8.35
N PRO A 91 -15.89 -3.04 -9.63
CA PRO A 91 -14.97 -2.80 -10.75
C PRO A 91 -14.26 -1.45 -10.64
N TYR A 92 -12.97 -1.44 -10.95
CA TYR A 92 -12.12 -0.27 -10.86
C TYR A 92 -11.09 -0.25 -11.98
N THR A 93 -10.98 0.87 -12.69
CA THR A 93 -9.94 1.10 -13.70
C THR A 93 -8.80 1.89 -13.09
N THR A 94 -7.59 1.33 -13.11
CA THR A 94 -6.40 2.01 -12.59
C THR A 94 -6.01 3.18 -13.49
N SER A 95 -5.12 4.05 -13.01
CA SER A 95 -4.59 5.13 -13.85
C SER A 95 -3.74 4.66 -15.02
N THR A 96 -3.20 3.44 -14.94
CA THR A 96 -2.49 2.79 -16.05
C THR A 96 -3.45 2.05 -16.99
N LYS A 97 -4.77 2.30 -16.87
CA LYS A 97 -5.84 1.73 -17.70
C LYS A 97 -6.01 0.22 -17.58
N MET A 98 -5.55 -0.37 -16.48
CA MET A 98 -5.85 -1.76 -16.16
C MET A 98 -7.25 -1.85 -15.54
N GLU A 99 -8.06 -2.77 -16.04
CA GLU A 99 -9.39 -3.05 -15.50
C GLU A 99 -9.29 -4.14 -14.43
N LEU A 100 -9.67 -3.80 -13.20
CA LEU A 100 -9.78 -4.73 -12.10
C LEU A 100 -11.27 -4.98 -11.88
N ASN A 101 -11.74 -6.20 -12.14
CA ASN A 101 -13.16 -6.56 -12.04
C ASN A 101 -13.43 -7.67 -11.02
N SER A 102 -12.36 -8.22 -10.43
CA SER A 102 -12.40 -9.32 -9.48
C SER A 102 -11.14 -9.33 -8.64
N PHE A 103 -11.19 -10.03 -7.50
CA PHE A 103 -10.02 -10.33 -6.70
C PHE A 103 -8.89 -10.98 -7.54
N ALA A 104 -9.27 -11.87 -8.47
CA ALA A 104 -8.32 -12.56 -9.36
C ALA A 104 -7.55 -11.59 -10.29
N THR A 105 -8.19 -10.51 -10.74
CA THR A 105 -7.50 -9.43 -11.51
C THR A 105 -6.75 -8.45 -10.60
N ALA A 106 -7.24 -8.24 -9.38
CA ALA A 106 -6.66 -7.32 -8.41
C ALA A 106 -5.32 -7.83 -7.84
N PHE A 107 -5.24 -9.13 -7.54
CA PHE A 107 -4.06 -9.77 -6.95
C PHE A 107 -2.77 -9.56 -7.78
N PRO A 108 -2.71 -9.91 -9.08
CA PRO A 108 -1.50 -9.67 -9.88
C PRO A 108 -1.20 -8.18 -10.07
N PHE A 109 -2.22 -7.32 -10.10
CA PHE A 109 -2.00 -5.87 -10.15
C PHE A 109 -1.30 -5.36 -8.89
N VAL A 110 -1.70 -5.81 -7.71
CA VAL A 110 -1.03 -5.43 -6.45
C VAL A 110 0.42 -5.88 -6.45
N LEU A 111 0.73 -7.09 -6.90
CA LEU A 111 2.13 -7.55 -7.00
C LEU A 111 2.97 -6.67 -7.93
N PHE A 112 2.42 -6.30 -9.10
CA PHE A 112 3.06 -5.37 -10.02
C PHE A 112 3.27 -3.98 -9.38
N HIS A 113 2.22 -3.45 -8.74
CA HIS A 113 2.25 -2.17 -8.04
C HIS A 113 3.34 -2.14 -6.95
N ASP A 114 3.40 -3.17 -6.11
CA ASP A 114 4.37 -3.26 -5.03
C ASP A 114 5.80 -3.39 -5.57
N GLY A 115 5.99 -4.10 -6.70
CA GLY A 115 7.26 -4.13 -7.42
C GLY A 115 7.74 -2.73 -7.86
N VAL A 116 6.83 -1.88 -8.35
CA VAL A 116 7.15 -0.47 -8.69
C VAL A 116 7.54 0.34 -7.45
N HIS A 117 6.86 0.14 -6.33
CA HIS A 117 7.19 0.85 -5.08
C HIS A 117 8.47 0.35 -4.42
N ILE A 118 8.80 -0.94 -4.52
CA ILE A 118 10.13 -1.46 -4.14
C ILE A 118 11.21 -0.76 -4.96
N GLY A 119 11.04 -0.65 -6.29
CA GLY A 119 11.96 0.08 -7.15
C GLY A 119 12.13 1.55 -6.72
N SER A 120 11.04 2.21 -6.35
CA SER A 120 11.05 3.59 -5.86
C SER A 120 11.81 3.71 -4.53
N VAL A 121 11.57 2.81 -3.58
CA VAL A 121 12.28 2.77 -2.29
C VAL A 121 13.78 2.58 -2.49
N LEU A 122 14.18 1.61 -3.33
CA LEU A 122 15.60 1.35 -3.62
C LEU A 122 16.29 2.54 -4.31
N ALA A 123 15.57 3.27 -5.16
CA ALA A 123 16.10 4.47 -5.81
C ALA A 123 16.25 5.63 -4.80
N LEU A 124 15.23 5.88 -3.98
CA LEU A 124 15.25 6.92 -2.95
C LEU A 124 16.36 6.66 -1.93
N ALA A 125 16.54 5.42 -1.49
CA ALA A 125 17.59 5.03 -0.53
C ALA A 125 19.03 5.30 -1.02
N LYS A 126 19.24 5.51 -2.33
CA LYS A 126 20.54 5.91 -2.88
C LYS A 126 20.76 7.44 -2.89
N LEU A 127 19.68 8.21 -2.73
CA LEU A 127 19.69 9.67 -2.77
C LEU A 127 19.77 10.30 -1.38
N VAL A 128 19.46 9.54 -0.34
CA VAL A 128 19.38 9.96 1.07
C VAL A 128 20.19 9.09 2.00
#